data_AF-A0A1M6DW31-F1
#
_entry.id   AF-A0A1M6DW31-F1
#
_cell.length_a   1.000
_cell.length_b   1.000
_cell.length_c   1.000
_cell.angle_alpha   90.00
_cell.angle_beta   90.00
_cell.angle_gamma   90.00
#
_symmetry.space_group_name_H-M   'P 1'
#
loop_
_entity.id
_entity.type
_entity.pdbx_description
1 polymer ?
#
loop_
_entity_poly.entity_id
_entity_poly.type
_entity_poly.pdbx_seq_one_letter_code
_entity_poly.pdbx_strand_id
1 'polypeptide(L)' 'MISANLAKEINLIIAGFSGGSSGIRDNNGLLSALNRPYQTFDGLDLYPTAIEKSAAILESTIINHPFIDGNKRMDMFL' A
#
# COMPACT_ATOMS: atom_id res chain seq x y z
N MET A 1 10.49 1.34 -5.12
CA MET A 1 9.32 1.95 -4.45
C MET A 1 8.13 1.87 -5.38
N ILE A 2 6.97 1.44 -4.87
CA ILE A 2 5.70 1.49 -5.61
C ILE A 2 5.25 2.94 -5.76
N SER A 3 4.81 3.34 -6.95
CA SER A 3 4.37 4.70 -7.21
C SER A 3 3.07 5.04 -6.47
N ALA A 4 3.06 6.16 -5.73
CA ALA A 4 1.84 6.65 -5.09
C ALA A 4 0.75 7.04 -6.10
N ASN A 5 1.11 7.40 -7.33
CA ASN A 5 0.13 7.68 -8.39
C ASN A 5 -0.56 6.39 -8.84
N LEU A 6 0.19 5.30 -9.00
CA LEU A 6 -0.38 3.99 -9.31
C LEU A 6 -1.35 3.54 -8.21
N ALA A 7 -0.99 3.72 -6.93
CA ALA A 7 -1.88 3.40 -5.82
C ALA A 7 -3.21 4.20 -5.86
N LYS A 8 -3.16 5.47 -6.28
CA LYS A 8 -4.36 6.30 -6.46
C LYS A 8 -5.20 5.83 -7.65
N GLU A 9 -4.59 5.49 -8.76
CA GLU A 9 -5.29 4.96 -9.94
C GLU A 9 -6.02 3.65 -9.61
N ILE A 10 -5.34 2.73 -8.92
CA ILE A 10 -5.95 1.48 -8.44
C ILE A 10 -7.12 1.76 -7.49
N ASN A 11 -6.98 2.73 -6.57
CA ASN A 11 -8.07 3.10 -5.68
C ASN A 11 -9.31 3.62 -6.42
N LEU A 12 -9.11 4.43 -7.47
CA LEU A 12 -10.21 4.89 -8.32
C LEU A 12 -10.91 3.72 -9.03
N ILE A 13 -10.14 2.78 -9.58
CA ILE A 13 -10.67 1.59 -10.26
C ILE A 13 -11.47 0.72 -9.29
N ILE A 14 -10.91 0.41 -8.12
CA ILE A 14 -11.55 -0.46 -7.13
C ILE A 14 -12.82 0.17 -6.57
N ALA A 15 -12.79 1.47 -6.24
CA ALA A 15 -13.97 2.18 -5.77
C ALA A 15 -15.07 2.20 -6.85
N GLY A 16 -14.70 2.41 -8.11
CA GLY A 16 -15.64 2.38 -9.24
C GLY A 16 -16.29 1.01 -9.46
N PHE A 17 -15.55 -0.08 -9.27
CA PHE A 17 -16.06 -1.44 -9.48
C PHE A 17 -16.83 -2.00 -8.27
N SER A 18 -16.30 -1.79 -7.05
CA SER A 18 -16.80 -2.44 -5.83
C SER A 18 -17.64 -1.53 -4.94
N GLY A 19 -17.79 -0.26 -5.30
CA GLY A 19 -18.42 0.78 -4.48
C GLY A 19 -17.53 1.25 -3.33
N GLY A 20 -17.94 2.34 -2.68
CA GLY A 20 -17.17 3.00 -1.63
C GLY A 20 -16.57 4.34 -2.07
N SER A 21 -15.97 5.06 -1.12
CA SER A 21 -15.37 6.37 -1.41
C SER A 21 -13.92 6.23 -1.86
N SER A 22 -13.57 6.86 -2.98
CA SER A 22 -12.16 6.98 -3.39
C SER A 22 -11.47 8.13 -2.66
N GLY A 23 -10.14 8.08 -2.60
CA GLY A 23 -9.31 9.15 -2.05
C GLY A 23 -8.31 8.67 -1.02
N ILE A 24 -7.30 9.51 -0.81
CA ILE A 24 -6.26 9.29 0.20
C ILE A 24 -6.61 10.09 1.46
N ARG A 25 -6.71 9.38 2.59
CA ARG A 25 -6.87 9.94 3.93
C ARG A 25 -5.54 10.44 4.47
N ASP A 26 -4.49 9.65 4.30
CA ASP A 26 -3.15 9.93 4.80
C ASP A 26 -2.08 9.58 3.75
N ASN A 27 -1.49 10.61 3.14
CA ASN A 27 -0.40 10.45 2.17
C ASN A 27 0.89 9.91 2.81
N ASN A 28 1.18 10.28 4.06
CA ASN A 28 2.41 9.83 4.71
C ASN A 28 2.29 8.36 5.09
N GLY A 29 1.13 7.94 5.61
CA GLY A 29 0.81 6.54 5.84
C GLY A 29 0.88 5.70 4.56
N LEU A 30 0.42 6.24 3.42
CA LEU A 30 0.54 5.57 2.12
C LEU A 30 2.00 5.40 1.70
N LEU A 31 2.76 6.50 1.71
CA LEU A 31 4.17 6.47 1.33
C LEU A 31 4.99 5.55 2.23
N SER A 32 4.69 5.53 3.53
CA SER A 32 5.31 4.60 4.48
C SER A 32 5.05 3.15 4.10
N ALA A 33 3.80 2.79 3.76
CA ALA A 33 3.45 1.43 3.37
C ALA A 33 4.12 1.00 2.05
N LEU A 34 4.10 1.87 1.03
CA LEU A 34 4.68 1.59 -0.30
C LEU A 34 6.22 1.51 -0.29
N ASN A 35 6.88 2.10 0.71
CA ASN A 35 8.33 2.07 0.86
C ASN A 35 8.84 0.90 1.70
N ARG A 36 8.01 0.35 2.58
CA ARG A 36 8.44 -0.67 3.55
C ARG A 36 9.17 -1.89 2.93
N PRO A 37 8.74 -2.47 1.80
CA PRO A 37 9.43 -3.60 1.16
C PRO A 37 10.86 -3.35 0.72
N TYR A 38 11.21 -2.06 0.54
CA TYR A 38 12.50 -1.63 0.03
C TYR A 38 13.41 -1.13 1.16
N GLN A 39 12.98 -1.27 2.42
CA GLN A 39 13.83 -0.93 3.55
C GLN A 39 14.97 -1.92 3.67
N THR A 40 16.15 -1.39 4.01
CA THR A 40 17.37 -2.16 4.22
C THR A 40 17.94 -1.89 5.60
N PHE A 41 18.67 -2.86 6.13
CA PHE A 41 19.46 -2.71 7.35
C PHE A 41 20.82 -3.39 7.12
N ASP A 42 21.90 -2.66 7.42
CA ASP A 42 23.27 -3.12 7.17
C ASP A 42 23.53 -3.56 5.71
N GLY A 43 22.90 -2.85 4.76
CA GLY A 43 23.01 -3.15 3.33
C GLY A 43 22.20 -4.38 2.86
N LEU A 44 21.47 -5.04 3.75
CA LEU A 44 20.62 -6.19 3.45
C LEU A 44 19.14 -5.78 3.40
N ASP A 45 18.39 -6.33 2.46
CA ASP A 45 16.94 -6.17 2.39
C ASP A 45 16.29 -6.71 3.67
N LEU A 46 15.46 -5.89 4.34
CA LEU A 46 14.67 -6.34 5.50
C LEU A 46 13.61 -7.38 5.14
N TYR A 47 13.21 -7.40 3.86
CA TYR A 47 12.23 -8.34 3.31
C TYR A 47 12.86 -9.03 2.09
N PRO A 48 13.65 -10.11 2.27
CA PRO A 48 14.44 -10.68 1.17
C PRO A 48 13.62 -11.30 0.04
N THR A 49 12.46 -11.87 0.35
CA THR A 49 11.62 -12.58 -0.64
C THR A 49 10.47 -11.73 -1.15
N ALA A 50 9.96 -12.07 -2.33
CA ALA A 50 8.76 -11.43 -2.88
C ALA A 50 7.55 -11.55 -1.93
N ILE A 51 7.39 -12.70 -1.27
CA ILE A 51 6.28 -12.95 -0.32
C ILE A 51 6.40 -12.01 0.88
N GLU A 52 7.59 -11.86 1.45
CA GLU A 52 7.83 -10.95 2.58
C GLU A 52 7.61 -9.49 2.19
N LYS A 53 8.04 -9.09 0.99
CA LYS A 53 7.80 -7.75 0.43
C LYS A 53 6.30 -7.47 0.30
N SER A 54 5.53 -8.39 -0.27
CA SER A 54 4.07 -8.27 -0.36
C SER A 54 3.41 -8.21 1.02
N ALA A 55 3.83 -9.08 1.96
CA ALA A 55 3.29 -9.10 3.32
C ALA A 55 3.54 -7.77 4.05
N ALA A 56 4.70 -7.15 3.85
CA ALA A 56 5.06 -5.86 4.45
C ALA A 56 4.17 -4.71 3.97
N ILE A 57 3.85 -4.65 2.67
CA ILE A 57 2.91 -3.66 2.13
C ILE A 57 1.50 -3.90 2.65
N LEU A 58 1.04 -5.15 2.61
CA LEU A 58 -0.32 -5.52 3.01
C LEU A 58 -0.56 -5.16 4.48
N GLU A 59 0.33 -5.59 5.37
CA GLU A 59 0.25 -5.29 6.81
C GLU A 59 0.31 -3.77 7.06
N SER A 60 1.22 -3.05 6.40
CA SER A 60 1.32 -1.59 6.56
C SER A 60 0.10 -0.83 6.05
N THR A 61 -0.49 -1.27 4.94
CA THR A 61 -1.66 -0.62 4.36
C THR A 61 -2.88 -0.82 5.26
N ILE A 62 -3.03 -2.02 5.84
CA ILE A 62 -4.06 -2.29 6.84
C ILE A 62 -3.84 -1.43 8.08
N ILE A 63 -2.63 -1.38 8.65
CA ILE A 63 -2.35 -0.66 9.90
C ILE A 63 -2.48 0.85 9.72
N ASN A 64 -1.92 1.41 8.65
CA ASN A 64 -1.89 2.86 8.43
C ASN A 64 -3.24 3.40 7.97
N HIS A 65 -4.10 2.55 7.39
CA HIS A 65 -5.39 2.93 6.79
C HIS A 65 -5.28 4.20 5.90
N PRO A 66 -4.40 4.21 4.88
CA PRO A 66 -4.12 5.43 4.13
C PRO A 66 -5.24 5.90 3.21
N PHE A 67 -6.20 5.04 2.84
CA PHE A 67 -7.32 5.37 1.96
C PHE A 67 -8.55 5.77 2.78
N ILE A 68 -9.42 6.61 2.18
CA ILE A 68 -10.70 7.03 2.77
C ILE A 68 -11.61 5.82 3.02
N ASP A 69 -11.67 4.91 2.04
CA ASP A 69 -12.36 3.63 2.12
C ASP A 69 -11.58 2.58 1.30
N GLY A 70 -11.85 1.30 1.55
CA GLY A 70 -11.32 0.20 0.75
C GLY A 70 -9.91 -0.21 1.11
N ASN A 71 -9.38 0.14 2.29
CA ASN A 71 -8.02 -0.24 2.72
C ASN A 71 -7.76 -1.77 2.62
N LYS A 72 -8.72 -2.60 3.05
CA LYS A 72 -8.67 -4.08 2.97
C LYS A 72 -8.88 -4.66 1.55
N ARG A 73 -9.24 -3.80 0.59
CA ARG A 73 -9.30 -4.19 -0.82
C ARG A 73 -7.98 -3.77 -1.45
N MET A 74 -7.57 -2.53 -1.24
CA MET A 74 -6.33 -1.95 -1.74
C MET A 74 -5.09 -2.75 -1.37
N ASP A 75 -4.98 -3.19 -0.13
CA ASP A 75 -3.86 -4.00 0.38
C ASP A 75 -3.59 -5.30 -0.42
N MET A 76 -4.61 -5.86 -1.07
CA MET A 76 -4.48 -7.04 -1.93
C MET A 76 -4.02 -6.71 -3.36
N PHE A 77 -4.11 -5.45 -3.79
CA PHE A 77 -3.74 -5.01 -5.14
C PHE A 77 -2.47 -4.15 -5.18
N LEU A 78 -1.89 -3.83 -4.02
CA LEU A 78 -0.61 -3.12 -3.87
C LEU A 78 0.54 -4.11 -3.70
#